data_AF-A0A969C8G0-F1
#
_entry.id   AF-A0A969C8G0-F1
#
_cell.length_a   1.000
_cell.length_b   1.000
_cell.length_c   1.000
_cell.angle_alpha   90.00
_cell.angle_beta   90.00
_cell.angle_gamma   90.00
#
_symmetry.space_group_name_H-M   'P 1'
#
loop_
_entity.id
_entity.type
_entity.pdbx_description
1 polymer ?
#
loop_
_entity_poly.entity_id
_entity_poly.type
_entity_poly.pdbx_seq_one_letter_code
_entity_poly.pdbx_strand_id
1 'polypeptide(L)'
;MSPIQPVVAAGVFALLPAVVCLFAAEANGQRNASASARHAFLQAHCVECHDAETQKGHLDLTALKPEADDAESLAAWVKVHDRVRAGEMPPTKRAQPKPEERDGFVRELAQGLQTASHAQQARDGRARARRLNRDEYQNTLRDLLGVHRDYRSLLPEDGRALGFDKVASALSVSAEHLEAYMAAAEAALNDAFAPSATATKRRLPQRWEDMSRLQRIFSYQFAQAPDALVYFSDHWDNITGFEARQPGRYRFTVRGRAFQSPQPVKARVRAGMDNEASRRIVTYTEFPPEGAEFVVETWLDPRETLHLCPVGTAPPARNPTTHRAPLKKDNPGSRYKGPGLALEWVEVEGPLPDDRFHTTVLAGVDLRNARAPMPRTC
;
A
#
# COMPACT_ATOMS: atom_id res chain seq x y z
N MET A 1 -32.91 14.63 60.12
CA MET A 1 -31.86 15.10 59.20
C MET A 1 -30.96 16.05 59.99
N SER A 2 -29.78 15.59 60.42
CA SER A 2 -28.81 16.40 61.14
C SER A 2 -27.78 16.98 60.17
N PRO A 3 -27.31 18.23 60.34
CA PRO A 3 -26.26 18.79 59.51
C PRO A 3 -24.87 18.38 60.02
N ILE A 4 -23.98 18.09 59.08
CA ILE A 4 -22.58 17.70 59.30
C ILE A 4 -21.71 18.98 59.28
N GLN A 5 -20.82 19.13 60.25
CA GLN A 5 -19.83 20.23 60.34
C GLN A 5 -18.62 19.99 59.41
N PRO A 6 -17.92 21.06 58.94
CA PRO A 6 -16.70 20.92 58.16
C PRO A 6 -15.46 20.86 59.07
N VAL A 7 -14.54 19.94 58.76
CA VAL A 7 -13.21 19.87 59.37
C VAL A 7 -12.24 20.70 58.53
N VAL A 8 -11.63 21.72 59.13
CA VAL A 8 -10.56 22.51 58.53
C VAL A 8 -9.23 21.76 58.74
N ALA A 9 -8.64 21.26 57.65
CA ALA A 9 -7.27 20.74 57.67
C ALA A 9 -6.30 21.85 57.29
N ALA A 10 -5.67 22.46 58.31
CA ALA A 10 -4.53 23.34 58.16
C ALA A 10 -3.23 22.52 58.19
N GLY A 11 -2.35 22.74 57.21
CA GLY A 11 -0.90 22.55 57.39
C GLY A 11 -0.25 21.44 56.58
N VAL A 12 0.10 21.68 55.31
CA VAL A 12 1.23 21.00 54.63
C VAL A 12 1.95 21.91 53.59
N PHE A 13 1.69 23.22 53.54
CA PHE A 13 2.17 24.05 52.41
C PHE A 13 3.61 24.60 52.51
N ALA A 14 4.35 24.32 53.58
CA ALA A 14 5.67 24.93 53.82
C ALA A 14 6.89 24.08 53.42
N LEU A 15 6.71 22.80 53.04
CA LEU A 15 7.84 21.90 52.74
C LEU A 15 8.15 21.73 51.23
N LEU A 16 7.26 22.17 50.33
CA LEU A 16 7.47 22.04 48.88
C LEU A 16 8.66 22.84 48.31
N PRO A 17 8.95 24.10 48.69
CA PRO A 17 10.04 24.85 48.05
C PRO A 17 11.43 24.34 48.45
N ALA A 18 11.61 23.85 49.68
CA ALA A 18 12.90 23.32 50.15
C ALA A 18 13.28 22.00 49.47
N VAL A 19 12.29 21.14 49.21
CA VAL A 19 12.47 19.87 48.50
C VAL A 19 12.83 20.10 47.03
N VAL A 20 12.21 21.09 46.36
CA VAL A 20 12.53 21.47 44.97
C VAL A 20 13.95 22.04 44.84
N CYS A 21 14.42 22.84 45.80
CA CYS A 21 15.80 23.34 45.82
C CYS A 21 16.85 22.23 46.03
N LEU A 22 16.53 21.20 46.82
CA LEU A 22 17.44 20.08 47.08
C LEU A 22 17.65 19.20 45.84
N PHE A 23 16.57 18.90 45.09
CA PHE A 23 16.66 18.15 43.83
C PHE A 23 17.41 18.90 42.72
N ALA A 24 17.30 20.23 42.67
CA ALA A 24 18.03 21.04 41.69
C ALA A 24 19.55 21.05 41.98
N ALA A 25 19.95 21.06 43.26
CA ALA A 25 21.35 21.02 43.67
C ALA A 25 22.01 19.66 43.37
N GLU A 26 21.31 18.54 43.63
CA GLU A 26 21.79 17.20 43.30
C GLU A 26 21.94 17.00 41.78
N ALA A 27 20.98 17.45 40.98
CA ALA A 27 21.04 17.37 39.52
C ALA A 27 22.22 18.19 38.95
N ASN A 28 22.54 19.34 39.54
CA ASN A 28 23.68 20.16 39.14
C ASN A 28 25.03 19.54 39.57
N GLY A 29 25.07 18.93 40.76
CA GLY A 29 26.24 18.19 41.24
C GLY A 29 26.57 16.96 40.39
N GLN A 30 25.56 16.20 39.96
CA GLN A 30 25.75 15.06 39.06
C GLN A 30 26.23 15.46 37.66
N ARG A 31 25.73 16.58 37.10
CA ARG A 31 26.20 17.10 35.81
C ARG A 31 27.66 17.54 35.85
N ASN A 32 28.08 18.23 36.91
CA ASN A 32 29.47 18.66 37.07
C ASN A 32 30.44 17.49 37.28
N ALA A 33 30.05 16.48 38.07
CA ALA A 33 30.85 15.27 38.24
C ALA A 33 30.98 14.47 36.93
N SER A 34 29.88 14.33 36.17
CA SER A 34 29.85 13.71 34.84
C SER A 34 30.79 14.44 33.86
N ALA A 35 30.66 15.77 33.73
CA ALA A 35 31.53 16.56 32.86
C ALA A 35 33.02 16.39 33.21
N SER A 36 33.35 16.29 34.51
CA SER A 36 34.72 16.06 34.97
C SER A 36 35.26 14.67 34.62
N ALA A 37 34.43 13.62 34.72
CA ALA A 37 34.81 12.25 34.40
C ALA A 37 35.06 12.06 32.90
N ARG A 38 34.18 12.62 32.06
CA ARG A 38 34.36 12.65 30.60
C ARG A 38 35.66 13.36 30.20
N HIS A 39 35.93 14.52 30.79
CA HIS A 39 37.15 15.26 30.50
C HIS A 39 38.39 14.45 30.86
N ALA A 40 38.41 13.82 32.03
CA ALA A 40 39.51 12.96 32.46
C ALA A 40 39.75 11.78 31.49
N PHE A 41 38.68 11.14 31.02
CA PHE A 41 38.77 10.05 30.04
C PHE A 41 39.38 10.53 28.71
N LEU A 42 38.91 11.68 28.19
CA LEU A 42 39.40 12.24 26.94
C LEU A 42 40.89 12.62 27.04
N GLN A 43 41.30 13.22 28.15
CA GLN A 43 42.71 13.57 28.39
C GLN A 43 43.60 12.32 28.46
N ALA A 44 43.15 11.27 29.13
CA ALA A 44 43.93 10.05 29.32
C ALA A 44 44.07 9.21 28.04
N HIS A 45 43.02 9.17 27.20
CA HIS A 45 42.91 8.18 26.13
C HIS A 45 42.78 8.76 24.72
N CYS A 46 42.50 10.05 24.56
CA CYS A 46 42.13 10.64 23.27
C CYS A 46 43.01 11.81 22.83
N VAL A 47 43.31 12.75 23.73
CA VAL A 47 43.92 14.05 23.36
C VAL A 47 45.32 13.91 22.74
N GLU A 48 46.13 12.93 23.15
CA GLU A 48 47.48 12.70 22.57
C GLU A 48 47.46 12.46 21.04
N CYS A 49 46.32 12.06 20.46
CA CYS A 49 46.19 11.82 19.03
C CYS A 49 45.17 12.75 18.35
N HIS A 50 44.28 13.39 19.11
CA HIS A 50 43.16 14.19 18.64
C HIS A 50 43.18 15.60 19.23
N ASP A 51 44.35 16.22 19.25
CA ASP A 51 44.57 17.62 19.61
C ASP A 51 44.71 18.49 18.35
N ALA A 52 44.87 19.80 18.55
CA ALA A 52 45.02 20.78 17.48
C ALA A 52 46.25 20.56 16.59
N GLU A 53 47.30 19.88 17.07
CA GLU A 53 48.53 19.65 16.31
C GLU A 53 48.49 18.34 15.51
N THR A 54 48.02 17.25 16.13
CA THR A 54 48.09 15.90 15.57
C THR A 54 46.86 15.55 14.73
N GLN A 55 45.66 15.95 15.18
CA GLN A 55 44.37 15.79 14.48
C GLN A 55 44.18 14.46 13.72
N LYS A 56 44.53 13.30 14.31
CA LYS A 56 44.38 12.02 13.61
C LYS A 56 42.94 11.78 13.21
N GLY A 57 42.72 11.37 11.97
CA GLY A 57 41.38 11.18 11.42
C GLY A 57 40.58 12.48 11.27
N HIS A 58 41.26 13.63 11.18
CA HIS A 58 40.67 14.96 11.05
C HIS A 58 39.74 15.33 12.22
N LEU A 59 40.13 14.93 13.43
CA LEU A 59 39.39 15.20 14.66
C LEU A 59 40.27 15.94 15.66
N ASP A 60 39.85 17.14 16.05
CA ASP A 60 40.40 17.92 17.14
C ASP A 60 39.36 18.00 18.28
N LEU A 61 39.61 17.28 19.38
CA LEU A 61 38.75 17.25 20.56
C LEU A 61 38.92 18.49 21.44
N THR A 62 39.98 19.27 21.25
CA THR A 62 40.22 20.50 22.02
C THR A 62 39.40 21.68 21.50
N ALA A 63 39.07 21.67 20.20
CA ALA A 63 38.17 22.64 19.57
C ALA A 63 36.70 22.20 19.54
N LEU A 64 36.42 20.90 19.77
CA LEU A 64 35.07 20.35 19.72
C LEU A 64 34.23 20.80 20.93
N LYS A 65 33.07 21.42 20.67
CA LYS A 65 32.17 21.87 21.74
C LYS A 65 31.59 20.69 22.53
N PRO A 66 31.67 20.69 23.87
CA PRO A 66 31.20 19.58 24.69
C PRO A 66 29.67 19.41 24.72
N GLU A 67 28.91 20.47 24.42
CA GLU A 67 27.45 20.50 24.57
C GLU A 67 26.67 19.79 23.44
N ALA A 68 27.33 19.42 22.33
CA ALA A 68 26.73 18.74 21.18
C ALA A 68 25.43 19.42 20.67
N ASP A 69 25.38 20.75 20.77
CA ASP A 69 24.20 21.59 20.54
C ASP A 69 23.98 21.95 19.06
N ASP A 70 25.04 21.92 18.24
CA ASP A 70 24.98 22.04 16.79
C ASP A 70 25.15 20.69 16.07
N ALA A 71 24.70 20.64 14.81
CA ALA A 71 24.65 19.39 14.04
C ALA A 71 26.03 18.80 13.75
N GLU A 72 27.07 19.63 13.62
CA GLU A 72 28.43 19.17 13.35
C GLU A 72 29.06 18.56 14.60
N SER A 73 28.94 19.26 15.73
CA SER A 73 29.39 18.79 17.03
C SER A 73 28.67 17.49 17.43
N LEU A 74 27.35 17.42 17.23
CA LEU A 74 26.56 16.21 17.48
C LEU A 74 27.05 15.03 16.63
N ALA A 75 27.26 15.24 15.34
CA ALA A 75 27.75 14.19 14.44
C ALA A 75 29.17 13.70 14.83
N ALA A 76 30.05 14.61 15.25
CA ALA A 76 31.38 14.26 15.75
C ALA A 76 31.29 13.41 17.03
N TRP A 77 30.49 13.84 18.02
CA TRP A 77 30.31 13.08 19.26
C TRP A 77 29.65 11.72 19.07
N VAL A 78 28.70 11.58 18.13
CA VAL A 78 28.13 10.28 17.75
C VAL A 78 29.21 9.34 17.21
N LYS A 79 30.11 9.84 16.34
CA LYS A 79 31.24 9.05 15.85
C LYS A 79 32.17 8.63 16.98
N VAL A 80 32.52 9.54 17.89
CA VAL A 80 33.36 9.24 19.07
C VAL A 80 32.71 8.14 19.92
N HIS A 81 31.42 8.29 20.23
CA HIS A 81 30.63 7.29 20.95
C HIS A 81 30.72 5.92 20.26
N ASP A 82 30.45 5.86 18.95
CA ASP A 82 30.40 4.60 18.21
C ASP A 82 31.77 3.92 18.11
N ARG A 83 32.86 4.68 17.91
CA ARG A 83 34.23 4.13 17.85
C ARG A 83 34.69 3.60 19.20
N VAL A 84 34.41 4.31 20.30
CA VAL A 84 34.75 3.85 21.66
C VAL A 84 33.89 2.64 22.04
N ARG A 85 32.59 2.66 21.73
CA ARG A 85 31.68 1.53 21.95
C ARG A 85 32.10 0.28 21.17
N ALA A 86 32.59 0.44 19.94
CA ALA A 86 33.12 -0.64 19.13
C ALA A 86 34.49 -1.16 19.60
N GLY A 87 35.13 -0.48 20.56
CA GLY A 87 36.48 -0.82 21.03
C GLY A 87 37.57 -0.53 20.00
N GLU A 88 37.29 0.32 19.00
CA GLU A 88 38.27 0.72 17.99
C GLU A 88 39.18 1.85 18.49
N MET A 89 38.71 2.61 19.47
CA MET A 89 39.45 3.69 20.11
C MET A 89 39.60 3.44 21.61
N PRO A 90 40.81 3.60 22.18
CA PRO A 90 42.08 3.91 21.48
C PRO A 90 42.55 2.78 20.54
N PRO A 91 43.45 3.03 19.57
CA PRO A 91 43.97 1.98 18.70
C PRO A 91 44.67 0.87 19.50
N THR A 92 44.68 -0.36 18.97
CA THR A 92 45.24 -1.56 19.65
C THR A 92 46.69 -1.43 20.12
N LYS A 93 47.47 -0.52 19.53
CA LYS A 93 48.87 -0.22 19.91
C LYS A 93 49.01 0.77 21.06
N ARG A 94 47.91 1.32 21.58
CA ARG A 94 47.87 2.27 22.70
C ARG A 94 47.27 1.60 23.94
N ALA A 95 47.52 2.20 25.10
CA ALA A 95 46.91 1.77 26.35
C ALA A 95 45.38 1.78 26.20
N GLN A 96 44.75 0.67 26.57
CA GLN A 96 43.31 0.52 26.49
C GLN A 96 42.67 0.89 27.84
N PRO A 97 41.55 1.62 27.84
CA PRO A 97 40.78 1.86 29.06
C PRO A 97 40.27 0.54 29.64
N LYS A 98 40.05 0.51 30.95
CA LYS A 98 39.39 -0.64 31.57
C LYS A 98 37.96 -0.76 31.06
N PRO A 99 37.38 -1.97 30.96
CA PRO A 99 36.01 -2.15 30.47
C PRO A 99 34.99 -1.25 31.20
N GLU A 100 35.09 -1.16 32.53
CA GLU A 100 34.20 -0.34 33.37
C GLU A 100 34.31 1.16 33.04
N GLU A 101 35.53 1.64 32.79
CA GLU A 101 35.82 3.03 32.46
C GLU A 101 35.25 3.39 31.07
N ARG A 102 35.49 2.51 30.09
CA ARG A 102 34.94 2.64 28.74
C ARG A 102 33.40 2.63 28.75
N ASP A 103 32.80 1.68 29.46
CA ASP A 103 31.35 1.54 29.53
C ASP A 103 30.71 2.70 30.34
N GLY A 104 31.43 3.26 31.30
CA GLY A 104 31.09 4.51 31.98
C GLY A 104 31.04 5.68 30.99
N PHE A 105 32.12 5.92 30.26
CA PHE A 105 32.21 6.98 29.26
C PHE A 105 31.14 6.86 28.17
N VAL A 106 30.94 5.66 27.62
CA VAL A 106 29.94 5.40 26.56
C VAL A 106 28.53 5.70 27.07
N ARG A 107 28.16 5.24 28.28
CA ARG A 107 26.84 5.53 28.86
C ARG A 107 26.63 7.02 29.08
N GLU A 108 27.63 7.70 29.62
CA GLU A 108 27.54 9.13 29.90
C GLU A 108 27.38 9.94 28.61
N LEU A 109 28.19 9.65 27.60
CA LEU A 109 28.11 10.30 26.29
C LEU A 109 26.78 10.00 25.60
N ALA A 110 26.28 8.75 25.70
CA ALA A 110 24.97 8.39 25.17
C ALA A 110 23.83 9.19 25.81
N GLN A 111 23.86 9.42 27.12
CA GLN A 111 22.85 10.25 27.81
C GLN A 111 22.89 11.71 27.32
N GLY A 112 24.08 12.28 27.14
CA GLY A 112 24.25 13.62 26.58
C GLY A 112 23.71 13.72 25.15
N LEU A 113 24.09 12.78 24.28
CA LEU A 113 23.64 12.71 22.89
C LEU A 113 22.11 12.52 22.77
N GLN A 114 21.52 11.69 23.62
CA GLN A 114 20.07 11.52 23.69
C GLN A 114 19.38 12.81 24.10
N THR A 115 19.90 13.50 25.12
CA THR A 115 19.37 14.78 25.58
C THR A 115 19.41 15.84 24.48
N ALA A 116 20.54 15.97 23.78
CA ALA A 116 20.69 16.87 22.64
C ALA A 116 19.72 16.52 21.49
N SER A 117 19.61 15.23 21.15
CA SER A 117 18.67 14.77 20.12
C SER A 117 17.21 15.06 20.48
N HIS A 118 16.81 14.84 21.73
CA HIS A 118 15.46 15.15 22.20
C HIS A 118 15.18 16.66 22.18
N ALA A 119 16.14 17.49 22.60
CA ALA A 119 16.01 18.94 22.52
C ALA A 119 15.88 19.42 21.06
N GLN A 120 16.66 18.86 20.14
CA GLN A 120 16.54 19.14 18.72
C GLN A 120 15.17 18.73 18.16
N GLN A 121 14.70 17.51 18.48
CA GLN A 121 13.38 17.04 18.06
C GLN A 121 12.24 17.90 18.62
N ALA A 122 12.37 18.43 19.84
CA ALA A 122 11.39 19.31 20.44
C ALA A 122 11.33 20.68 19.74
N ARG A 123 12.47 21.19 19.26
CA ARG A 123 12.57 22.45 18.53
C ARG A 123 12.13 22.33 17.08
N ASP A 124 12.62 21.31 16.37
CA ASP A 124 12.53 21.21 14.91
C ASP A 124 11.50 20.16 14.44
N GLY A 125 10.93 19.38 15.36
CA GLY A 125 10.13 18.21 15.06
C GLY A 125 10.97 16.95 14.84
N ARG A 126 10.35 15.77 14.98
CA ARG A 126 11.02 14.47 14.74
C ARG A 126 11.42 14.25 13.29
N ALA A 127 10.65 14.83 12.37
CA ALA A 127 10.87 14.72 10.94
C ALA A 127 10.66 16.10 10.32
N ARG A 128 11.45 16.40 9.29
CA ARG A 128 11.24 17.59 8.47
C ARG A 128 9.92 17.46 7.72
N ALA A 129 9.17 18.56 7.65
CA ALA A 129 7.98 18.61 6.80
C ALA A 129 8.36 18.28 5.35
N ARG A 130 7.51 17.50 4.68
CA ARG A 130 7.64 17.14 3.27
C ARG A 130 6.26 17.08 2.64
N ARG A 131 6.18 17.26 1.33
CA ARG A 131 4.97 16.93 0.58
C ARG A 131 4.75 15.41 0.55
N LEU A 132 3.51 15.00 0.25
CA LEU A 132 3.20 13.63 -0.12
C LEU A 132 3.86 13.32 -1.47
N ASN A 133 4.44 12.13 -1.60
CA ASN A 133 4.90 11.66 -2.91
C ASN A 133 3.68 11.32 -3.81
N ARG A 134 3.87 11.08 -5.11
CA ARG A 134 2.76 10.90 -6.06
C ARG A 134 1.87 9.70 -5.71
N ASP A 135 2.45 8.63 -5.19
CA ASP A 135 1.72 7.44 -4.77
C ASP A 135 0.91 7.72 -3.50
N GLU A 136 1.50 8.41 -2.53
CA GLU A 136 0.85 8.83 -1.29
C GLU A 136 -0.29 9.83 -1.55
N TYR A 137 -0.09 10.79 -2.45
CA TYR A 137 -1.12 11.77 -2.82
C TYR A 137 -2.30 11.10 -3.52
N GLN A 138 -2.03 10.22 -4.50
CA GLN A 138 -3.08 9.43 -5.14
C GLN A 138 -3.86 8.61 -4.12
N ASN A 139 -3.19 7.85 -3.26
CA ASN A 139 -3.87 7.00 -2.28
C ASN A 139 -4.72 7.85 -1.33
N THR A 140 -4.26 9.04 -0.95
CA THR A 140 -5.04 10.00 -0.16
C THR A 140 -6.31 10.43 -0.90
N LEU A 141 -6.23 10.77 -2.19
CA LEU A 141 -7.42 11.11 -2.99
C LEU A 141 -8.41 9.93 -3.08
N ARG A 142 -7.90 8.71 -3.28
CA ARG A 142 -8.72 7.49 -3.35
C ARG A 142 -9.43 7.21 -2.03
N ASP A 143 -8.74 7.38 -0.91
CA ASP A 143 -9.28 7.15 0.43
C ASP A 143 -10.32 8.21 0.82
N LEU A 144 -10.05 9.48 0.51
CA LEU A 144 -10.95 10.59 0.87
C LEU A 144 -12.20 10.65 -0.02
N LEU A 145 -12.06 10.38 -1.32
CA LEU A 145 -13.13 10.62 -2.31
C LEU A 145 -13.74 9.33 -2.87
N GLY A 146 -13.17 8.15 -2.55
CA GLY A 146 -13.67 6.86 -3.06
C GLY A 146 -13.45 6.65 -4.57
N VAL A 147 -12.62 7.47 -5.20
CA VAL A 147 -12.29 7.43 -6.63
C VAL A 147 -11.12 6.49 -6.92
N HIS A 148 -11.02 5.91 -8.12
CA HIS A 148 -10.06 4.80 -8.38
C HIS A 148 -9.19 4.99 -9.64
N ARG A 149 -9.32 6.10 -10.36
CA ARG A 149 -8.46 6.47 -11.51
C ARG A 149 -6.97 6.52 -11.11
N ASP A 150 -6.08 6.39 -12.10
CA ASP A 150 -4.65 6.66 -11.92
C ASP A 150 -4.35 8.17 -12.02
N TYR A 151 -4.26 8.83 -10.86
CA TYR A 151 -3.92 10.25 -10.73
C TYR A 151 -2.41 10.52 -10.78
N ARG A 152 -1.57 9.49 -10.65
CA ARG A 152 -0.10 9.69 -10.68
C ARG A 152 0.37 10.20 -12.04
N SER A 153 -0.36 9.85 -13.10
CA SER A 153 -0.13 10.36 -14.45
C SER A 153 -0.26 11.89 -14.57
N LEU A 154 -0.93 12.53 -13.62
CA LEU A 154 -1.11 13.98 -13.55
C LEU A 154 -0.04 14.67 -12.68
N LEU A 155 0.83 13.90 -12.03
CA LEU A 155 1.82 14.39 -11.07
C LEU A 155 3.24 14.22 -11.63
N PRO A 156 4.15 15.19 -11.39
CA PRO A 156 5.56 15.01 -11.69
C PRO A 156 6.17 13.80 -10.97
N GLU A 157 7.25 13.25 -11.53
CA GLU A 157 8.02 12.21 -10.82
C GLU A 157 8.70 12.78 -9.57
N ASP A 158 8.72 11.99 -8.50
CA ASP A 158 9.37 12.37 -7.25
C ASP A 158 10.89 12.19 -7.29
N GLY A 159 11.61 13.12 -6.66
CA GLY A 159 13.03 12.97 -6.41
C GLY A 159 13.31 11.82 -5.44
N ARG A 160 14.50 11.22 -5.58
CA ARG A 160 15.00 10.17 -4.67
C ARG A 160 16.24 10.66 -3.94
N ALA A 161 16.30 10.37 -2.63
CA ALA A 161 17.52 10.52 -1.83
C ALA A 161 17.75 9.24 -1.02
N LEU A 162 19.02 8.84 -0.89
CA LEU A 162 19.41 7.60 -0.21
C LEU A 162 18.69 6.34 -0.74
N GLY A 163 18.25 6.36 -2.00
CA GLY A 163 17.48 5.28 -2.62
C GLY A 163 15.97 5.30 -2.34
N PHE A 164 15.47 6.26 -1.57
CA PHE A 164 14.06 6.37 -1.18
C PHE A 164 13.40 7.63 -1.75
N ASP A 165 12.11 7.53 -2.05
CA ASP A 165 11.23 8.60 -2.57
C ASP A 165 10.34 9.22 -1.47
N LYS A 166 10.71 9.01 -0.20
CA LYS A 166 10.01 9.53 0.99
C LYS A 166 10.87 10.45 1.85
N VAL A 167 12.08 10.77 1.38
CA VAL A 167 13.03 11.60 2.11
C VAL A 167 12.73 13.06 1.86
N ALA A 168 12.54 13.83 2.93
CA ALA A 168 12.15 15.24 2.85
C ALA A 168 13.09 16.09 1.98
N SER A 169 14.40 15.81 1.98
CA SER A 169 15.38 16.54 1.18
C SER A 169 15.22 16.37 -0.33
N ALA A 170 14.49 15.35 -0.78
CA ALA A 170 14.21 15.09 -2.20
C ALA A 170 12.77 15.46 -2.61
N LEU A 171 11.96 15.97 -1.68
CA LEU A 171 10.54 16.24 -1.86
C LEU A 171 10.23 17.72 -1.61
N SER A 172 10.87 18.59 -2.38
CA SER A 172 10.53 20.01 -2.43
C SER A 172 9.23 20.25 -3.20
N VAL A 173 8.58 21.38 -2.93
CA VAL A 173 7.41 21.85 -3.66
C VAL A 173 7.87 22.95 -4.61
N SER A 174 7.57 22.80 -5.90
CA SER A 174 7.72 23.85 -6.92
C SER A 174 6.34 24.37 -7.35
N ALA A 175 6.31 25.45 -8.14
CA ALA A 175 5.05 25.99 -8.68
C ALA A 175 4.31 24.94 -9.53
N GLU A 176 5.04 24.19 -10.34
CA GLU A 176 4.52 23.13 -11.20
C GLU A 176 3.90 21.99 -10.38
N HIS A 177 4.46 21.68 -9.20
CA HIS A 177 3.87 20.69 -8.30
C HIS A 177 2.53 21.16 -7.74
N LEU A 178 2.41 22.44 -7.39
CA LEU A 178 1.15 22.99 -6.89
C LEU A 178 0.07 22.96 -7.97
N GLU A 179 0.41 23.35 -9.20
CA GLU A 179 -0.49 23.26 -10.35
C GLU A 179 -0.94 21.82 -10.61
N ALA A 180 0.01 20.87 -10.61
CA ALA A 180 -0.29 19.46 -10.78
C ALA A 180 -1.17 18.88 -9.66
N TYR A 181 -0.95 19.29 -8.41
CA TYR A 181 -1.80 18.88 -7.29
C TYR A 181 -3.23 19.41 -7.41
N MET A 182 -3.39 20.66 -7.83
CA MET A 182 -4.71 21.24 -8.08
C MET A 182 -5.43 20.53 -9.23
N ALA A 183 -4.74 20.28 -10.35
CA ALA A 183 -5.30 19.55 -11.49
C ALA A 183 -5.70 18.11 -11.12
N ALA A 184 -4.88 17.40 -10.33
CA ALA A 184 -5.18 16.07 -9.84
C ALA A 184 -6.36 16.07 -8.86
N ALA A 185 -6.45 17.08 -7.98
CA ALA A 185 -7.58 17.23 -7.07
C ALA A 185 -8.88 17.54 -7.81
N GLU A 186 -8.85 18.42 -8.82
CA GLU A 186 -10.01 18.74 -9.66
C GLU A 186 -10.49 17.50 -10.44
N ALA A 187 -9.57 16.75 -11.04
CA ALA A 187 -9.90 15.49 -11.70
C ALA A 187 -10.57 14.50 -10.74
N ALA A 188 -10.03 14.36 -9.52
CA ALA A 188 -10.58 13.47 -8.51
C ALA A 188 -11.95 13.94 -8.00
N LEU A 189 -12.17 15.25 -7.81
CA LEU A 189 -13.48 15.80 -7.45
C LEU A 189 -14.50 15.59 -8.57
N ASN A 190 -14.11 15.80 -9.83
CA ASN A 190 -14.98 15.54 -10.97
C ASN A 190 -15.35 14.05 -11.06
N ASP A 191 -14.41 13.14 -10.80
CA ASP A 191 -14.69 11.71 -10.75
C ASP A 191 -15.62 11.35 -9.56
N ALA A 192 -15.49 12.04 -8.42
CA ALA A 192 -16.33 11.83 -7.24
C ALA A 192 -17.76 12.37 -7.39
N PHE A 193 -17.92 13.52 -8.06
CA PHE A 193 -19.20 14.17 -8.31
C PHE A 193 -19.84 13.77 -9.64
N ALA A 194 -19.16 12.97 -10.47
CA ALA A 194 -19.70 12.45 -11.71
C ALA A 194 -21.09 11.86 -11.39
N PRO A 195 -22.16 12.28 -12.11
CA PRO A 195 -23.50 11.78 -11.86
C PRO A 195 -23.42 10.27 -11.83
N SER A 196 -23.75 9.66 -10.67
CA SER A 196 -23.94 8.23 -10.62
C SER A 196 -25.10 7.97 -11.56
N ALA A 197 -24.79 7.59 -12.80
CA ALA A 197 -25.80 7.24 -13.78
C ALA A 197 -26.69 6.23 -13.07
N THR A 198 -27.97 6.55 -12.94
CA THR A 198 -28.91 5.85 -12.06
C THR A 198 -28.64 4.37 -12.16
N ALA A 199 -28.17 3.78 -11.06
CA ALA A 199 -27.59 2.45 -11.06
C ALA A 199 -28.58 1.49 -11.69
N THR A 200 -28.31 1.13 -12.95
CA THR A 200 -29.25 0.35 -13.74
C THR A 200 -28.87 -1.09 -13.50
N LYS A 201 -29.85 -1.89 -13.09
CA LYS A 201 -29.66 -3.29 -12.78
C LYS A 201 -29.98 -4.12 -14.02
N ARG A 202 -29.02 -4.91 -14.49
CA ARG A 202 -29.16 -5.76 -15.68
C ARG A 202 -28.66 -7.17 -15.38
N ARG A 203 -29.54 -8.16 -15.56
CA ARG A 203 -29.14 -9.57 -15.60
C ARG A 203 -28.44 -9.82 -16.93
N LEU A 204 -27.21 -10.30 -16.89
CA LEU A 204 -26.43 -10.52 -18.10
C LEU A 204 -27.05 -11.69 -18.88
N PRO A 205 -27.20 -11.55 -20.21
CA PRO A 205 -27.72 -12.64 -21.03
C PRO A 205 -26.73 -13.78 -20.95
N GLN A 206 -27.12 -14.83 -20.25
CA GLN A 206 -26.35 -16.04 -20.26
C GLN A 206 -26.68 -16.74 -21.56
N ARG A 207 -25.77 -16.61 -22.53
CA ARG A 207 -25.96 -17.12 -23.88
C ARG A 207 -25.78 -18.64 -23.89
N TRP A 208 -26.66 -19.36 -23.19
CA TRP A 208 -26.66 -20.83 -23.11
C TRP A 208 -27.00 -21.47 -24.47
N GLU A 209 -27.78 -20.76 -25.29
CA GLU A 209 -28.44 -21.31 -26.47
C GLU A 209 -27.58 -21.29 -27.74
N ASP A 210 -26.53 -20.47 -27.81
CA ASP A 210 -25.61 -20.42 -28.96
C ASP A 210 -24.14 -20.54 -28.52
N MET A 211 -23.86 -21.65 -27.82
CA MET A 211 -22.50 -22.06 -27.42
C MET A 211 -21.66 -22.55 -28.60
N SER A 212 -22.22 -22.65 -29.82
CA SER A 212 -21.54 -23.17 -31.00
C SER A 212 -20.23 -22.43 -31.30
N ARG A 213 -20.22 -21.10 -31.11
CA ARG A 213 -19.04 -20.24 -31.31
C ARG A 213 -18.02 -20.36 -30.18
N LEU A 214 -18.47 -20.41 -28.92
CA LEU A 214 -17.59 -20.53 -27.75
C LEU A 214 -16.98 -21.93 -27.64
N GLN A 215 -17.75 -22.98 -27.87
CA GLN A 215 -17.23 -24.35 -27.97
C GLN A 215 -16.27 -24.49 -29.15
N ARG A 216 -16.50 -23.83 -30.29
CA ARG A 216 -15.56 -23.91 -31.44
C ARG A 216 -14.20 -23.26 -31.17
N ILE A 217 -14.14 -22.23 -30.31
CA ILE A 217 -12.91 -21.43 -30.06
C ILE A 217 -12.25 -21.82 -28.72
N PHE A 218 -13.05 -22.14 -27.71
CA PHE A 218 -12.62 -22.38 -26.32
C PHE A 218 -13.15 -23.72 -25.75
N SER A 219 -13.38 -24.73 -26.61
CA SER A 219 -14.00 -26.03 -26.24
C SER A 219 -13.50 -26.66 -24.95
N TYR A 220 -12.24 -26.46 -24.57
CA TYR A 220 -11.58 -27.12 -23.46
C TYR A 220 -11.71 -26.39 -22.11
N GLN A 221 -12.13 -25.12 -22.10
CA GLN A 221 -12.20 -24.29 -20.88
C GLN A 221 -13.58 -24.33 -20.21
N PHE A 222 -14.61 -24.72 -20.98
CA PHE A 222 -16.01 -24.63 -20.57
C PHE A 222 -16.74 -25.97 -20.73
N ALA A 223 -17.71 -26.22 -19.86
CA ALA A 223 -18.78 -27.20 -20.09
C ALA A 223 -20.14 -26.54 -19.90
N GLN A 224 -21.18 -27.19 -20.44
CA GLN A 224 -22.56 -26.75 -20.27
C GLN A 224 -23.26 -27.70 -19.30
N ALA A 225 -23.83 -27.14 -18.24
CA ALA A 225 -24.83 -27.81 -17.41
C ALA A 225 -26.24 -27.33 -17.83
N PRO A 226 -27.32 -28.02 -17.44
CA PRO A 226 -28.69 -27.61 -17.81
C PRO A 226 -29.06 -26.20 -17.36
N ASP A 227 -28.49 -25.75 -16.25
CA ASP A 227 -28.81 -24.53 -15.51
C ASP A 227 -27.63 -23.55 -15.38
N ALA A 228 -26.45 -23.90 -15.88
CA ALA A 228 -25.23 -23.16 -15.63
C ALA A 228 -24.14 -23.33 -16.71
N LEU A 229 -23.28 -22.32 -16.84
CA LEU A 229 -22.03 -22.40 -17.58
C LEU A 229 -20.91 -22.82 -16.63
N VAL A 230 -20.20 -23.89 -16.96
CA VAL A 230 -19.14 -24.44 -16.11
C VAL A 230 -17.78 -23.99 -16.61
N TYR A 231 -16.97 -23.47 -15.70
CA TYR A 231 -15.62 -22.98 -15.92
C TYR A 231 -14.61 -23.89 -15.24
N PHE A 232 -13.54 -24.24 -15.95
CA PHE A 232 -12.46 -25.07 -15.40
C PHE A 232 -11.10 -24.36 -15.35
N SER A 233 -10.92 -23.29 -16.14
CA SER A 233 -9.63 -22.62 -16.35
C SER A 233 -9.39 -21.52 -15.32
N ASP A 234 -8.16 -21.39 -14.83
CA ASP A 234 -7.73 -20.34 -13.91
C ASP A 234 -7.18 -19.07 -14.61
N HIS A 235 -7.21 -19.04 -15.96
CA HIS A 235 -6.56 -18.01 -16.78
C HIS A 235 -7.52 -17.15 -17.63
N TRP A 236 -8.73 -17.60 -17.95
CA TRP A 236 -9.54 -16.91 -18.96
C TRP A 236 -11.04 -17.06 -18.76
N ASP A 237 -11.64 -16.21 -17.93
CA ASP A 237 -13.09 -16.21 -17.69
C ASP A 237 -13.61 -14.77 -17.66
N ASN A 238 -13.97 -14.20 -18.82
CA ASN A 238 -14.80 -13.01 -18.80
C ASN A 238 -16.19 -13.41 -18.32
N ILE A 239 -16.72 -12.74 -17.31
CA ILE A 239 -18.05 -13.05 -16.81
C ILE A 239 -19.06 -12.58 -17.86
N THR A 240 -19.43 -13.50 -18.74
CA THR A 240 -20.57 -13.39 -19.66
C THR A 240 -20.48 -12.25 -20.69
N GLY A 241 -19.27 -11.91 -21.15
CA GLY A 241 -19.08 -10.95 -22.25
C GLY A 241 -19.49 -9.51 -21.93
N PHE A 242 -19.60 -9.17 -20.65
CA PHE A 242 -19.77 -7.79 -20.21
C PHE A 242 -18.46 -7.02 -20.38
N GLU A 243 -18.55 -5.79 -20.86
CA GLU A 243 -17.46 -4.81 -20.84
C GLU A 243 -18.05 -3.48 -20.37
N ALA A 244 -17.38 -2.83 -19.41
CA ALA A 244 -17.78 -1.50 -18.96
C ALA A 244 -17.65 -0.52 -20.13
N ARG A 245 -18.74 0.17 -20.48
CA ARG A 245 -18.70 1.20 -21.53
C ARG A 245 -18.36 2.58 -20.98
N GLN A 246 -18.63 2.79 -19.69
CA GLN A 246 -18.35 4.03 -18.98
C GLN A 246 -17.48 3.69 -17.77
N PRO A 247 -16.55 4.58 -17.38
CA PRO A 247 -15.86 4.42 -16.12
C PRO A 247 -16.87 4.54 -14.97
N GLY A 248 -16.73 3.71 -13.95
CA GLY A 248 -17.53 3.87 -12.74
C GLY A 248 -17.52 2.66 -11.82
N ARG A 249 -18.29 2.76 -10.74
CA ARG A 249 -18.46 1.68 -9.77
C ARG A 249 -19.54 0.72 -10.23
N TYR A 250 -19.18 -0.54 -10.35
CA TYR A 250 -20.08 -1.63 -10.72
C TYR A 250 -20.21 -2.62 -9.56
N ARG A 251 -21.44 -3.04 -9.29
CA ARG A 251 -21.77 -4.13 -8.37
C ARG A 251 -22.15 -5.35 -9.21
N PHE A 252 -21.48 -6.46 -8.97
CA PHE A 252 -21.80 -7.75 -9.56
C PHE A 252 -22.36 -8.67 -8.49
N THR A 253 -23.54 -9.24 -8.75
CA THR A 253 -24.11 -10.34 -7.97
C THR A 253 -24.02 -11.59 -8.81
N VAL A 254 -23.29 -12.59 -8.31
CA VAL A 254 -23.00 -13.83 -9.01
C VAL A 254 -23.55 -15.00 -8.20
N ARG A 255 -24.41 -15.82 -8.81
CA ARG A 255 -24.79 -17.13 -8.25
C ARG A 255 -23.99 -18.21 -8.94
N GLY A 256 -23.30 -19.02 -8.14
CA GLY A 256 -22.55 -20.16 -8.65
C GLY A 256 -22.41 -21.27 -7.61
N ARG A 257 -21.88 -22.40 -8.05
CA ARG A 257 -21.68 -23.60 -7.22
C ARG A 257 -20.46 -24.40 -7.66
N ALA A 258 -19.90 -25.18 -6.74
CA ALA A 258 -18.89 -26.15 -7.10
C ALA A 258 -19.49 -27.20 -8.05
N PHE A 259 -18.78 -27.49 -9.14
CA PHE A 259 -19.12 -28.51 -10.11
C PHE A 259 -18.14 -29.68 -9.99
N GLN A 260 -18.66 -30.91 -9.95
CA GLN A 260 -17.84 -32.14 -9.85
C GLN A 260 -16.89 -32.16 -8.63
N SER A 261 -17.24 -31.47 -7.54
CA SER A 261 -16.44 -31.39 -6.31
C SER A 261 -17.33 -31.49 -5.08
N PRO A 262 -16.95 -32.30 -4.07
CA PRO A 262 -17.59 -32.29 -2.75
C PRO A 262 -17.07 -31.15 -1.86
N GLN A 263 -15.97 -30.48 -2.25
CA GLN A 263 -15.40 -29.34 -1.55
C GLN A 263 -15.73 -28.02 -2.29
N PRO A 264 -15.80 -26.88 -1.57
CA PRO A 264 -15.94 -25.58 -2.21
C PRO A 264 -14.84 -25.31 -3.24
N VAL A 265 -15.23 -24.72 -4.36
CA VAL A 265 -14.30 -24.28 -5.41
C VAL A 265 -13.96 -22.82 -5.16
N LYS A 266 -12.67 -22.54 -4.97
CA LYS A 266 -12.16 -21.17 -4.81
C LYS A 266 -12.11 -20.48 -6.15
N ALA A 267 -12.43 -19.19 -6.18
CA ALA A 267 -12.33 -18.35 -7.36
C ALA A 267 -11.58 -17.05 -7.03
N ARG A 268 -10.67 -16.68 -7.93
CA ARG A 268 -9.99 -15.39 -7.91
C ARG A 268 -10.78 -14.41 -8.75
N VAL A 269 -11.19 -13.31 -8.13
CA VAL A 269 -11.94 -12.23 -8.78
C VAL A 269 -10.96 -11.16 -9.22
N ARG A 270 -10.96 -10.83 -10.51
CA ARG A 270 -10.07 -9.82 -11.09
C ARG A 270 -10.86 -8.78 -11.89
N ALA A 271 -10.35 -7.57 -11.96
CA ALA A 271 -10.88 -6.50 -12.80
C ALA A 271 -9.81 -6.07 -13.80
N GLY A 272 -10.19 -5.84 -15.06
CA GLY A 272 -9.25 -5.39 -16.08
C GLY A 272 -9.75 -5.68 -17.49
N MET A 273 -9.01 -5.24 -18.49
CA MET A 273 -9.27 -5.59 -19.89
C MET A 273 -9.09 -7.09 -20.11
N ASP A 274 -9.48 -7.55 -21.30
CA ASP A 274 -9.30 -8.94 -21.71
C ASP A 274 -7.84 -9.25 -22.12
N ASN A 275 -6.90 -8.96 -21.21
CA ASN A 275 -5.49 -9.29 -21.31
C ASN A 275 -4.90 -9.47 -19.90
N GLU A 276 -3.85 -10.29 -19.75
CA GLU A 276 -3.32 -10.61 -18.42
C GLU A 276 -2.64 -9.40 -17.75
N ALA A 277 -2.06 -8.48 -18.53
CA ALA A 277 -1.25 -7.38 -18.03
C ALA A 277 -2.05 -6.30 -17.27
N SER A 278 -3.34 -6.14 -17.57
CA SER A 278 -4.19 -5.12 -16.93
C SER A 278 -5.01 -5.64 -15.75
N ARG A 279 -5.03 -6.96 -15.53
CA ARG A 279 -5.90 -7.58 -14.53
C ARG A 279 -5.37 -7.34 -13.11
N ARG A 280 -6.12 -6.58 -12.31
CA ARG A 280 -5.90 -6.43 -10.86
C ARG A 280 -6.76 -7.42 -10.09
N ILE A 281 -6.23 -7.95 -8.99
CA ILE A 281 -7.01 -8.79 -8.08
C ILE A 281 -7.94 -7.87 -7.29
N VAL A 282 -9.24 -8.15 -7.35
CA VAL A 282 -10.27 -7.47 -6.56
C VAL A 282 -10.44 -8.20 -5.23
N THR A 283 -10.66 -9.51 -5.28
CA THR A 283 -10.83 -10.35 -4.09
C THR A 283 -10.73 -11.84 -4.44
N TYR A 284 -10.90 -12.69 -3.44
CA TYR A 284 -11.10 -14.12 -3.58
C TYR A 284 -12.46 -14.50 -2.99
N THR A 285 -13.08 -15.53 -3.56
CA THR A 285 -14.34 -16.08 -3.07
C THR A 285 -14.34 -17.60 -3.18
N GLU A 286 -15.29 -18.26 -2.54
CA GLU A 286 -15.45 -19.72 -2.58
C GLU A 286 -16.92 -20.05 -2.86
N PHE A 287 -17.16 -21.03 -3.72
CA PHE A 287 -18.51 -21.49 -4.06
C PHE A 287 -18.69 -22.93 -3.58
N PRO A 288 -19.59 -23.20 -2.63
CA PRO A 288 -19.82 -24.55 -2.13
C PRO A 288 -20.65 -25.40 -3.12
N PRO A 289 -20.75 -26.73 -2.94
CA PRO A 289 -21.51 -27.61 -3.83
C PRO A 289 -23.02 -27.32 -3.90
N GLU A 290 -23.63 -26.90 -2.79
CA GLU A 290 -25.02 -26.42 -2.71
C GLU A 290 -25.22 -25.06 -3.40
N GLY A 291 -24.11 -24.36 -3.63
CA GLY A 291 -24.06 -23.07 -4.28
C GLY A 291 -24.28 -21.88 -3.35
N ALA A 292 -23.77 -20.73 -3.76
CA ALA A 292 -23.82 -19.49 -3.01
C ALA A 292 -23.96 -18.28 -3.94
N GLU A 293 -24.49 -17.19 -3.38
CA GLU A 293 -24.42 -15.87 -3.97
C GLU A 293 -23.18 -15.14 -3.48
N PHE A 294 -22.51 -14.47 -4.40
CA PHE A 294 -21.35 -13.65 -4.14
C PHE A 294 -21.57 -12.27 -4.73
N VAL A 295 -21.40 -11.24 -3.89
CA VAL A 295 -21.50 -9.84 -4.30
C VAL A 295 -20.12 -9.20 -4.27
N VAL A 296 -19.76 -8.52 -5.35
CA VAL A 296 -18.52 -7.73 -5.42
C VAL A 296 -18.78 -6.38 -6.04
N GLU A 297 -18.21 -5.36 -5.42
CA GLU A 297 -18.17 -4.01 -5.98
C GLU A 297 -16.75 -3.67 -6.40
N THR A 298 -16.60 -3.14 -7.60
CA THR A 298 -15.32 -2.65 -8.08
C THR A 298 -15.53 -1.48 -9.03
N TRP A 299 -14.56 -0.57 -9.06
CA TRP A 299 -14.44 0.35 -10.19
C TRP A 299 -14.03 -0.42 -11.44
N LEU A 300 -14.57 -0.05 -12.60
CA LEU A 300 -14.12 -0.49 -13.90
C LEU A 300 -13.92 0.73 -14.81
N ASP A 301 -12.79 0.77 -15.52
CA ASP A 301 -12.57 1.72 -16.62
C ASP A 301 -13.20 1.22 -17.93
N PRO A 302 -13.36 2.06 -18.96
CA PRO A 302 -13.89 1.62 -20.24
C PRO A 302 -13.14 0.41 -20.80
N ARG A 303 -13.89 -0.58 -21.28
CA ARG A 303 -13.43 -1.88 -21.79
C ARG A 303 -12.88 -2.84 -20.73
N GLU A 304 -12.88 -2.47 -19.45
CA GLU A 304 -12.62 -3.43 -18.38
C GLU A 304 -13.84 -4.31 -18.12
N THR A 305 -13.59 -5.50 -17.57
CA THR A 305 -14.62 -6.43 -17.12
C THR A 305 -14.22 -7.08 -15.81
N LEU A 306 -15.18 -7.79 -15.19
CA LEU A 306 -14.93 -8.65 -14.06
C LEU A 306 -14.61 -10.06 -14.56
N HIS A 307 -13.51 -10.62 -14.08
CA HIS A 307 -13.07 -11.98 -14.37
C HIS A 307 -13.24 -12.83 -13.11
N LEU A 308 -13.85 -14.00 -13.25
CA LEU A 308 -14.05 -14.94 -12.14
C LEU A 308 -13.40 -16.26 -12.49
N CYS A 309 -12.16 -16.44 -12.04
CA CYS A 309 -11.35 -17.58 -12.43
C CYS A 309 -11.28 -18.61 -11.29
N PRO A 310 -11.83 -19.82 -11.44
CA PRO A 310 -11.68 -20.87 -10.46
C PRO A 310 -10.21 -21.28 -10.33
N VAL A 311 -9.78 -21.56 -9.10
CA VAL A 311 -8.38 -21.85 -8.75
C VAL A 311 -8.25 -23.33 -8.42
N GLY A 312 -7.26 -24.00 -9.00
CA GLY A 312 -7.01 -25.43 -8.77
C GLY A 312 -7.99 -26.37 -9.47
N THR A 313 -8.83 -25.85 -10.36
CA THR A 313 -9.78 -26.61 -11.19
C THR A 313 -9.22 -26.97 -12.56
N ALA A 314 -8.17 -26.28 -12.98
CA ALA A 314 -7.56 -26.47 -14.29
C ALA A 314 -7.07 -27.92 -14.42
N PRO A 315 -7.32 -28.58 -15.55
CA PRO A 315 -6.80 -29.92 -15.78
C PRO A 315 -5.26 -29.89 -15.68
N PRO A 316 -4.63 -30.92 -15.08
CA PRO A 316 -3.19 -30.95 -14.90
C PRO A 316 -2.49 -30.80 -16.25
N ALA A 317 -1.65 -29.78 -16.35
CA ALA A 317 -0.92 -29.43 -17.55
C ALA A 317 0.57 -29.56 -17.32
N ARG A 318 1.25 -30.46 -18.05
CA ARG A 318 2.70 -30.30 -18.22
C ARG A 318 3.09 -30.54 -19.68
N ASN A 319 3.06 -29.47 -20.46
CA ASN A 319 4.09 -29.26 -21.46
C ASN A 319 5.22 -28.40 -20.82
N PRO A 320 6.40 -28.97 -20.55
CA PRO A 320 7.46 -28.33 -19.77
C PRO A 320 8.17 -27.15 -20.46
N THR A 321 7.96 -26.91 -21.76
CA THR A 321 8.61 -25.80 -22.48
C THR A 321 7.74 -24.57 -22.68
N THR A 322 6.40 -24.71 -22.60
CA THR A 322 5.48 -23.61 -22.92
C THR A 322 4.64 -23.15 -21.73
N HIS A 323 4.67 -23.89 -20.61
CA HIS A 323 3.77 -23.70 -19.46
C HIS A 323 2.27 -23.62 -19.84
N ARG A 324 1.90 -24.05 -21.06
CA ARG A 324 0.51 -24.08 -21.57
C ARG A 324 -0.11 -25.44 -21.32
N ALA A 325 -1.42 -25.44 -21.04
CA ALA A 325 -2.19 -26.67 -20.89
C ALA A 325 -2.18 -27.52 -22.17
N PRO A 326 -1.87 -28.83 -22.10
CA PRO A 326 -1.97 -29.75 -23.23
C PRO A 326 -3.43 -30.17 -23.36
N LEU A 327 -4.29 -29.26 -23.79
CA LEU A 327 -5.72 -29.54 -24.02
C LEU A 327 -6.06 -29.08 -25.43
N LYS A 328 -5.66 -29.90 -26.40
CA LYS A 328 -6.05 -29.74 -27.80
C LYS A 328 -7.55 -30.00 -27.98
N LYS A 329 -8.06 -29.54 -29.13
CA LYS A 329 -9.39 -29.71 -29.75
C LYS A 329 -10.10 -31.06 -29.51
N ASP A 330 -9.37 -32.10 -29.12
CA ASP A 330 -9.82 -33.50 -28.97
C ASP A 330 -10.37 -33.86 -27.58
N ASN A 331 -10.19 -32.98 -26.56
CA ASN A 331 -10.76 -33.16 -25.23
C ASN A 331 -11.55 -31.92 -24.78
N PRO A 332 -12.82 -31.76 -25.20
CA PRO A 332 -13.65 -30.65 -24.77
C PRO A 332 -13.87 -30.69 -23.24
N GLY A 333 -14.07 -29.52 -22.63
CA GLY A 333 -14.37 -29.38 -21.20
C GLY A 333 -15.60 -30.20 -20.77
N SER A 334 -16.52 -30.49 -21.70
CA SER A 334 -17.64 -31.42 -21.48
C SER A 334 -17.22 -32.86 -21.13
N ARG A 335 -15.99 -33.28 -21.47
CA ARG A 335 -15.42 -34.59 -21.12
C ARG A 335 -14.57 -34.55 -19.85
N TYR A 336 -14.20 -33.36 -19.37
CA TYR A 336 -13.43 -33.23 -18.14
C TYR A 336 -14.27 -33.67 -16.92
N LYS A 337 -13.61 -34.35 -15.99
CA LYS A 337 -14.21 -34.94 -14.79
C LYS A 337 -13.68 -34.33 -13.49
N GLY A 338 -12.79 -33.34 -13.59
CA GLY A 338 -12.24 -32.64 -12.44
C GLY A 338 -13.12 -31.49 -11.98
N PRO A 339 -12.80 -30.89 -10.83
CA PRO A 339 -13.62 -29.84 -10.23
C PRO A 339 -13.70 -28.60 -11.15
N GLY A 340 -14.82 -27.89 -11.12
CA GLY A 340 -15.05 -26.65 -11.86
C GLY A 340 -16.02 -25.72 -11.13
N LEU A 341 -16.20 -24.51 -11.65
CA LEU A 341 -17.15 -23.54 -11.14
C LEU A 341 -18.34 -23.44 -12.09
N ALA A 342 -19.53 -23.83 -11.63
CA ALA A 342 -20.77 -23.63 -12.37
C ALA A 342 -21.34 -22.24 -12.03
N LEU A 343 -21.47 -21.37 -13.03
CA LEU A 343 -22.14 -20.07 -12.92
C LEU A 343 -23.58 -20.17 -13.42
N GLU A 344 -24.52 -19.97 -12.51
CA GLU A 344 -25.96 -20.07 -12.74
C GLU A 344 -26.57 -18.74 -13.20
N TRP A 345 -26.06 -17.61 -12.71
CA TRP A 345 -26.37 -16.28 -13.23
C TRP A 345 -25.46 -15.19 -12.71
N VAL A 346 -25.34 -14.13 -13.50
CA VAL A 346 -24.68 -12.88 -13.12
C VAL A 346 -25.59 -11.71 -13.39
N GLU A 347 -25.63 -10.82 -12.42
CA GLU A 347 -26.34 -9.57 -12.46
C GLU A 347 -25.36 -8.44 -12.20
N VAL A 348 -25.46 -7.38 -13.00
CA VAL A 348 -24.60 -6.20 -12.87
C VAL A 348 -25.45 -4.97 -12.63
N GLU A 349 -25.01 -4.14 -11.71
CA GLU A 349 -25.57 -2.84 -11.39
C GLU A 349 -24.44 -1.80 -11.51
N GLY A 350 -24.73 -0.66 -12.14
CA GLY A 350 -23.74 0.42 -12.32
C GLY A 350 -24.14 1.40 -13.42
N PRO A 351 -23.19 2.20 -13.94
CA PRO A 351 -23.43 3.11 -15.06
C PRO A 351 -23.53 2.32 -16.37
N LEU A 352 -24.63 1.59 -16.51
CA LEU A 352 -24.97 0.86 -17.72
C LEU A 352 -25.65 1.84 -18.68
N PRO A 353 -25.18 1.96 -19.93
CA PRO A 353 -25.93 2.72 -20.93
C PRO A 353 -27.28 2.05 -21.16
N ASP A 354 -28.33 2.85 -21.31
CA ASP A 354 -29.66 2.35 -21.62
C ASP A 354 -29.61 1.65 -22.99
N ASP A 355 -29.88 0.35 -23.02
CA ASP A 355 -29.93 -0.42 -24.26
C ASP A 355 -31.09 0.07 -25.18
N ARG A 356 -31.90 1.04 -24.74
CA ARG A 356 -32.91 1.69 -25.60
C ARG A 356 -32.34 2.64 -26.66
N PHE A 357 -31.08 3.10 -26.58
CA PHE A 357 -30.58 4.09 -27.54
C PHE A 357 -30.57 3.62 -29.01
N HIS A 358 -30.49 2.31 -29.26
CA HIS A 358 -30.55 1.77 -30.63
C HIS A 358 -31.98 1.66 -31.19
N THR A 359 -33.01 1.61 -30.33
CA THR A 359 -34.42 1.57 -30.74
C THR A 359 -35.06 2.96 -30.82
N THR A 360 -34.58 3.94 -30.03
CA THR A 360 -35.19 5.27 -29.97
C THR A 360 -34.87 6.16 -31.18
N VAL A 361 -33.69 6.03 -31.80
CA VAL A 361 -33.31 6.88 -32.96
C VAL A 361 -33.93 6.38 -34.27
N LEU A 362 -34.29 5.09 -34.37
CA LEU A 362 -34.82 4.47 -35.60
C LEU A 362 -36.20 3.83 -35.41
N ALA A 363 -37.01 4.33 -34.47
CA ALA A 363 -38.40 3.90 -34.26
C ALA A 363 -38.58 2.36 -34.16
N GLY A 364 -37.72 1.68 -33.39
CA GLY A 364 -37.88 0.26 -33.07
C GLY A 364 -37.16 -0.74 -33.98
N VAL A 365 -36.26 -0.31 -34.88
CA VAL A 365 -35.44 -1.23 -35.68
C VAL A 365 -34.27 -1.79 -34.84
N ASP A 366 -34.27 -3.10 -34.58
CA ASP A 366 -33.15 -3.80 -33.93
C ASP A 366 -32.02 -4.08 -34.95
N LEU A 367 -31.01 -3.22 -34.96
CA LEU A 367 -29.86 -3.32 -35.86
C LEU A 367 -28.99 -4.57 -35.62
N ARG A 368 -29.18 -5.31 -34.52
CA ARG A 368 -28.43 -6.56 -34.25
C ARG A 368 -28.78 -7.67 -35.23
N ASN A 369 -29.93 -7.60 -35.89
CA ASN A 369 -30.43 -8.57 -36.87
C ASN A 369 -30.43 -8.04 -38.32
N ALA A 370 -30.01 -6.80 -38.55
CA ALA A 370 -29.99 -6.22 -39.89
C ALA A 370 -28.82 -6.82 -40.71
N ARG A 371 -29.10 -7.86 -41.50
CA ARG A 371 -28.19 -8.26 -42.58
C ARG A 371 -28.24 -7.17 -43.65
N ALA A 372 -27.11 -6.49 -43.87
CA ALA A 372 -26.96 -5.63 -45.03
C ALA A 372 -27.19 -6.47 -46.30
N PRO A 373 -28.07 -6.05 -47.23
CA PRO A 373 -28.17 -6.70 -48.52
C PRO A 373 -26.85 -6.49 -49.27
N MET A 374 -26.15 -7.58 -49.55
CA MET A 374 -24.99 -7.55 -50.44
C MET A 374 -25.45 -7.03 -51.81
N PRO A 375 -24.84 -5.97 -52.38
CA PRO A 375 -25.18 -5.54 -53.71
C PRO A 375 -24.85 -6.67 -54.70
N ARG A 376 -25.86 -7.10 -55.47
CA ARG A 376 -25.63 -7.95 -56.64
C ARG A 376 -24.83 -7.14 -57.64
N THR A 377 -23.59 -7.53 -57.88
CA THR A 377 -22.79 -7.03 -58.99
C THR A 377 -23.49 -7.41 -60.30
N CYS A 378 -23.82 -6.41 -61.12
CA CYS A 378 -24.15 -6.58 -62.53
C CYS A 378 -22.90 -6.93 -63.34
#